data_AF-N6UWT5-F1
#
_entry.id   AF-N6UWT5-F1
#
_cell.length_a   1.000
_cell.length_b   1.000
_cell.length_c   1.000
_cell.angle_alpha   90.00
_cell.angle_beta   90.00
_cell.angle_gamma   90.00
#
_symmetry.space_group_name_H-M   'P 1'
#
loop_
_entity.id
_entity.type
_entity.pdbx_description
1 polymer ?
#
loop_
_entity_poly.entity_id
_entity_poly.type
_entity_poly.pdbx_seq_one_letter_code
_entity_poly.pdbx_strand_id
1 'polypeptide(L)'
;MILEYLEKFKDRDFLNDLKKYKKDILKKLKFIIDKDKEGLEVLKKVYGEFYFLIDYLLIILLSHTPYYNFFIKSYSELMKDYVEISRKVRVWEFIKVAGKANNNDLFLERLDVNNGYVDISEVKDIYAKEMIRVELKELGEMARKIKLPNEEIIKELLDEISIYLKDKVKYSFGGVKVDKVVKDIPLEWHPPCIRKILEDILSGGSPSHYARRSFVVYWFAAKFNPNLRPLDKDGNLVNLSALDIAKEEEIEKFIDEMIEIFKNVDDFNEEKTRYYIMHNIGYKVGHQRFTHCEYCKNWKDDKGKGLKEYCNPDEICMKKFIIHPLDYLCYKMKSEKHDK
;
A
#
# COMPACT_ATOMS: atom_id res chain seq x y z
N MET A 1 -15.74 -10.35 18.92
CA MET A 1 -14.87 -9.33 19.53
C MET A 1 -15.13 -7.90 19.00
N ILE A 2 -15.31 -7.65 17.69
CA ILE A 2 -16.02 -6.44 17.19
C ILE A 2 -17.23 -6.82 16.33
N LEU A 3 -17.11 -7.87 15.52
CA LEU A 3 -18.19 -8.44 14.69
C LEU A 3 -19.42 -8.85 15.51
N GLU A 4 -19.23 -9.32 16.74
CA GLU A 4 -20.33 -9.64 17.68
C GLU A 4 -21.23 -8.43 17.98
N TYR A 5 -20.70 -7.21 17.84
CA TYR A 5 -21.45 -5.99 18.08
C TYR A 5 -22.15 -5.46 16.83
N LEU A 6 -21.86 -5.98 15.63
CA LEU A 6 -22.59 -5.62 14.41
C LEU A 6 -24.07 -5.95 14.55
N GLU A 7 -24.38 -7.18 14.92
CA GLU A 7 -25.76 -7.63 15.12
C GLU A 7 -26.47 -6.84 16.23
N LYS A 8 -25.72 -6.37 17.23
CA LYS A 8 -26.25 -5.57 18.33
C LYS A 8 -26.63 -4.15 17.94
N PHE A 9 -25.92 -3.55 16.97
CA PHE A 9 -26.07 -2.14 16.62
C PHE A 9 -26.70 -1.89 15.25
N LYS A 10 -26.97 -2.93 14.47
CA LYS A 10 -27.52 -2.82 13.10
C LYS A 10 -28.85 -2.03 13.02
N ASP A 11 -29.70 -2.12 14.04
CA ASP A 11 -31.03 -1.50 14.05
C ASP A 11 -31.03 -0.10 14.68
N ARG A 12 -29.86 0.42 15.05
CA ARG A 12 -29.75 1.76 15.65
C ARG A 12 -29.82 2.85 14.59
N ASP A 13 -30.38 3.99 14.97
CA ASP A 13 -30.37 5.20 14.15
C ASP A 13 -28.95 5.79 14.10
N PHE A 14 -28.28 5.52 12.98
CA PHE A 14 -26.92 5.97 12.71
C PHE A 14 -26.76 7.49 12.85
N LEU A 15 -27.68 8.29 12.30
CA LEU A 15 -27.56 9.75 12.32
C LEU A 15 -27.77 10.32 13.72
N ASN A 16 -28.73 9.78 14.46
CA ASN A 16 -28.97 10.16 15.84
C ASN A 16 -27.76 9.81 16.73
N ASP A 17 -27.17 8.63 16.53
CA ASP A 17 -25.97 8.21 17.27
C ASP A 17 -24.75 9.09 16.92
N LEU A 18 -24.55 9.47 15.65
CA LEU A 18 -23.49 10.42 15.28
C LEU A 18 -23.65 11.77 15.99
N LYS A 19 -24.87 12.32 16.04
CA LYS A 19 -25.16 13.58 16.74
C LYS A 19 -24.90 13.45 18.24
N LYS A 20 -25.36 12.36 18.84
CA LYS A 20 -25.23 12.11 20.28
C LYS A 20 -23.77 11.91 20.72
N TYR A 21 -22.99 11.17 19.93
CA TYR A 21 -21.65 10.73 20.30
C TYR A 21 -20.53 11.46 19.54
N LYS A 22 -20.82 12.58 18.85
CA LYS A 22 -19.86 13.36 18.04
C LYS A 22 -18.52 13.57 18.75
N LYS A 23 -18.56 14.10 19.99
CA LYS A 23 -17.36 14.40 20.78
C LYS A 23 -16.58 13.15 21.16
N ASP A 24 -17.28 12.05 21.43
CA ASP A 24 -16.69 10.81 21.89
C ASP A 24 -16.04 10.03 20.75
N ILE A 25 -16.62 10.07 19.55
CA ILE A 25 -16.01 9.56 18.31
C ILE A 25 -14.64 10.19 18.12
N LEU A 26 -14.57 11.52 18.14
CA LEU A 26 -13.31 12.25 17.96
C LEU A 26 -12.32 12.00 19.10
N LYS A 27 -12.79 11.98 20.36
CA LYS A 27 -11.95 11.73 21.52
C LYS A 27 -11.34 10.32 21.48
N LYS A 28 -12.15 9.31 21.14
CA LYS A 28 -11.70 7.93 21.02
C LYS A 28 -10.72 7.76 19.87
N LEU A 29 -10.97 8.38 18.71
CA LEU A 29 -10.01 8.41 17.61
C LEU A 29 -8.66 8.96 18.07
N LYS A 30 -8.64 10.09 18.77
CA LYS A 30 -7.39 10.68 19.28
C LYS A 30 -6.64 9.71 20.19
N PHE A 31 -7.33 9.10 21.14
CA PHE A 31 -6.68 8.14 22.03
C PHE A 31 -6.11 6.92 21.31
N ILE A 32 -6.81 6.41 20.29
CA ILE A 32 -6.30 5.30 19.46
C ILE A 32 -5.04 5.72 18.69
N ILE A 33 -5.06 6.88 18.04
CA ILE A 33 -3.96 7.34 17.19
C ILE A 33 -2.74 7.78 18.01
N ASP A 34 -2.96 8.40 19.16
CA ASP A 34 -1.92 8.86 20.08
C ASP A 34 -1.46 7.75 21.04
N LYS A 35 -2.04 6.55 20.93
CA LYS A 35 -1.75 5.37 21.76
C LYS A 35 -1.98 5.61 23.26
N ASP A 36 -2.96 6.44 23.59
CA ASP A 36 -3.36 6.74 24.96
C ASP A 36 -4.25 5.61 25.52
N LYS A 37 -3.60 4.61 26.12
CA LYS A 37 -4.30 3.47 26.75
C LYS A 37 -5.15 3.90 27.95
N GLU A 38 -4.68 4.86 28.74
CA GLU A 38 -5.40 5.32 29.94
C GLU A 38 -6.70 6.04 29.56
N GLY A 39 -6.65 6.92 28.56
CA GLY A 39 -7.84 7.58 28.02
C GLY A 39 -8.88 6.58 27.50
N LEU A 40 -8.45 5.48 26.87
CA LEU A 40 -9.36 4.43 26.41
C LEU A 40 -9.99 3.65 27.57
N GLU A 41 -9.25 3.33 28.63
CA GLU A 41 -9.81 2.70 29.82
C GLU A 41 -10.84 3.59 30.51
N VAL A 42 -10.58 4.89 30.59
CA VAL A 42 -11.55 5.86 31.13
C VAL A 42 -12.82 5.87 30.29
N LEU A 43 -12.71 5.96 28.95
CA LEU A 43 -13.88 5.89 28.07
C LEU A 43 -14.64 4.57 28.23
N LYS A 44 -13.93 3.44 28.33
CA LYS A 44 -14.54 2.13 28.49
C LYS A 44 -15.35 2.04 29.79
N LYS A 45 -14.82 2.58 30.89
CA LYS A 45 -15.53 2.66 32.18
C LYS A 45 -16.78 3.55 32.12
N VAL A 46 -16.69 4.69 31.43
CA VAL A 46 -17.81 5.64 31.33
C VAL A 46 -18.95 5.08 30.47
N TYR A 47 -18.64 4.45 29.34
CA TYR A 47 -19.65 4.04 28.36
C TYR A 47 -20.07 2.57 28.47
N GLY A 48 -19.30 1.74 29.19
CA GLY A 48 -19.56 0.31 29.31
C GLY A 48 -19.76 -0.33 27.93
N GLU A 49 -20.93 -0.90 27.69
CA GLU A 49 -21.28 -1.56 26.43
C GLU A 49 -21.37 -0.61 25.22
N PHE A 50 -21.67 0.68 25.44
CA PHE A 50 -21.71 1.69 24.38
C PHE A 50 -20.32 2.11 23.90
N TYR A 51 -19.26 1.68 24.58
CA TYR A 51 -17.89 1.88 24.11
C TYR A 51 -17.67 1.29 22.71
N PHE A 52 -18.27 0.12 22.44
CA PHE A 52 -18.16 -0.56 21.14
C PHE A 52 -19.03 0.09 20.06
N LEU A 53 -20.09 0.81 20.44
CA LEU A 53 -20.87 1.61 19.49
C LEU A 53 -19.99 2.70 18.86
N ILE A 54 -19.12 3.33 19.66
CA ILE A 54 -18.20 4.36 19.15
C ILE A 54 -17.18 3.75 18.16
N ASP A 55 -16.72 2.51 18.41
CA ASP A 55 -15.85 1.80 17.45
C ASP A 55 -16.59 1.53 16.14
N TYR A 56 -17.84 1.06 16.23
CA TYR A 56 -18.68 0.82 15.07
C TYR A 56 -18.86 2.10 14.22
N LEU A 57 -19.20 3.23 14.85
CA LEU A 57 -19.33 4.52 14.16
C LEU A 57 -18.01 4.98 13.52
N LEU A 58 -16.89 4.85 14.24
CA LEU A 58 -15.56 5.19 13.72
C LEU A 58 -15.17 4.35 12.51
N ILE A 59 -15.44 3.05 12.55
CA ILE A 59 -15.16 2.13 11.43
C ILE A 59 -15.94 2.56 10.19
N ILE A 60 -17.24 2.85 10.34
CA ILE A 60 -18.08 3.30 9.22
C ILE A 60 -17.54 4.59 8.61
N LEU A 61 -17.30 5.62 9.44
CA LEU A 61 -16.80 6.93 8.98
C LEU A 61 -15.43 6.78 8.30
N LEU A 62 -14.47 6.18 9.00
CA LEU A 62 -13.09 6.09 8.52
C LEU A 62 -12.96 5.19 7.30
N SER A 63 -13.80 4.17 7.14
CA SER A 63 -13.79 3.30 5.94
C SER A 63 -14.02 4.08 4.63
N HIS A 64 -14.63 5.26 4.71
CA HIS A 64 -14.86 6.19 3.60
C HIS A 64 -13.75 7.24 3.43
N THR A 65 -12.65 7.12 4.18
CA THR A 65 -11.52 8.05 4.13
C THR A 65 -10.24 7.33 3.69
N PRO A 66 -9.23 8.07 3.17
CA PRO A 66 -7.92 7.50 2.90
C PRO A 66 -7.19 7.08 4.18
N TYR A 67 -7.62 7.51 5.37
CA TYR A 67 -6.94 7.23 6.64
C TYR A 67 -7.28 5.87 7.26
N TYR A 68 -8.18 5.11 6.64
CA TYR A 68 -8.69 3.88 7.24
C TYR A 68 -7.60 2.86 7.61
N ASN A 69 -6.65 2.62 6.71
CA ASN A 69 -5.56 1.67 6.96
C ASN A 69 -4.64 2.14 8.10
N PHE A 70 -4.47 3.45 8.25
CA PHE A 70 -3.69 4.01 9.36
C PHE A 70 -4.42 3.83 10.70
N PHE A 71 -5.74 4.04 10.71
CA PHE A 71 -6.59 3.73 11.85
C PHE A 71 -6.50 2.25 12.23
N ILE A 72 -6.70 1.33 11.27
CA ILE A 72 -6.60 -0.12 11.51
C ILE A 72 -5.24 -0.47 12.15
N LYS A 73 -4.14 0.06 11.61
CA LYS A 73 -2.80 -0.19 12.13
C LYS A 73 -2.66 0.26 13.59
N SER A 74 -3.16 1.46 13.91
CA SER A 74 -3.06 2.03 15.26
C SER A 74 -3.97 1.28 16.25
N TYR A 75 -5.19 0.96 15.83
CA TYR A 75 -6.16 0.21 16.61
C TYR A 75 -5.67 -1.21 16.91
N SER A 76 -5.24 -1.95 15.89
CA SER A 76 -4.75 -3.34 16.07
C SER A 76 -3.51 -3.41 16.97
N GLU A 77 -2.61 -2.43 16.90
CA GLU A 77 -1.45 -2.37 17.79
C GLU A 77 -1.85 -2.18 19.25
N LEU A 78 -2.85 -1.33 19.50
CA LEU A 78 -3.29 -1.03 20.87
C LEU A 78 -4.14 -2.17 21.45
N MET A 79 -4.99 -2.78 20.62
CA MET A 79 -5.99 -3.74 21.07
C MET A 79 -5.48 -5.17 21.15
N LYS A 80 -4.30 -5.49 20.57
CA LYS A 80 -3.74 -6.85 20.58
C LYS A 80 -3.62 -7.44 22.00
N ASP A 81 -3.30 -6.60 22.98
CA ASP A 81 -3.10 -7.02 24.38
C ASP A 81 -4.43 -7.37 25.09
N TYR A 82 -5.56 -6.95 24.51
CA TYR A 82 -6.90 -7.19 25.05
C TYR A 82 -7.59 -8.41 24.45
N VAL A 83 -6.94 -9.08 23.49
CA VAL A 83 -7.46 -10.28 22.85
C VAL A 83 -7.02 -11.49 23.63
N GLU A 84 -7.98 -12.23 24.18
CA GLU A 84 -7.68 -13.53 24.77
C GLU A 84 -7.51 -14.58 23.67
N ILE A 85 -6.28 -15.07 23.52
CA ILE A 85 -5.93 -16.10 22.54
C ILE A 85 -5.24 -17.25 23.25
N SER A 86 -5.72 -18.46 22.96
CA SER A 86 -5.06 -19.70 23.32
C SER A 86 -3.66 -19.79 22.69
N ARG A 87 -2.73 -20.48 23.36
CA ARG A 87 -1.42 -20.82 22.77
C ARG A 87 -1.54 -21.70 21.54
N LYS A 88 -2.60 -22.50 21.46
CA LYS A 88 -2.89 -23.39 20.33
C LYS A 88 -4.18 -22.97 19.65
N VAL A 89 -4.11 -22.75 18.34
CA VAL A 89 -5.24 -22.31 17.50
C VAL A 89 -5.53 -23.36 16.45
N ARG A 90 -6.80 -23.60 16.10
CA ARG A 90 -7.13 -24.57 15.04
C ARG A 90 -6.52 -24.13 13.72
N VAL A 91 -5.95 -25.06 12.96
CA VAL A 91 -5.26 -24.77 11.68
C VAL A 91 -6.12 -23.92 10.74
N TRP A 92 -7.40 -24.22 10.61
CA TRP A 92 -8.31 -23.47 9.73
C TRP A 92 -8.57 -22.03 10.19
N GLU A 93 -8.64 -21.79 11.50
CA GLU A 93 -8.76 -20.45 12.07
C GLU A 93 -7.48 -19.65 11.86
N PHE A 94 -6.33 -20.31 12.09
CA PHE A 94 -5.02 -19.73 11.84
C PHE A 94 -4.85 -19.30 10.37
N ILE A 95 -5.14 -20.19 9.41
CA ILE A 95 -5.03 -19.92 7.98
C ILE A 95 -5.94 -18.75 7.54
N LYS A 96 -7.15 -18.64 8.10
CA LYS A 96 -8.09 -17.55 7.77
C LYS A 96 -7.47 -16.16 8.04
N VAL A 97 -6.67 -16.06 9.09
CA VAL A 97 -5.99 -14.84 9.50
C VAL A 97 -4.65 -14.71 8.78
N ALA A 98 -3.79 -15.73 8.91
CA ALA A 98 -2.43 -15.75 8.38
C ALA A 98 -2.39 -15.61 6.85
N GLY A 99 -3.33 -16.25 6.12
CA GLY A 99 -3.41 -16.13 4.66
C GLY A 99 -3.79 -14.73 4.16
N LYS A 100 -4.34 -13.89 5.04
CA LYS A 100 -4.61 -12.46 4.78
C LYS A 100 -3.56 -11.54 5.43
N ALA A 101 -2.66 -12.10 6.24
CA ALA A 101 -1.59 -11.39 6.90
C ALA A 101 -0.45 -11.13 5.90
N ASN A 102 0.13 -9.94 5.99
CA ASN A 102 1.35 -9.64 5.22
C ASN A 102 2.57 -9.74 6.13
N ASN A 103 2.70 -10.86 6.85
CA ASN A 103 3.80 -11.17 7.77
C ASN A 103 4.24 -12.65 7.61
N ASN A 104 5.50 -12.85 7.26
CA ASN A 104 6.10 -14.17 7.01
C ASN A 104 6.27 -14.99 8.28
N ASP A 105 6.24 -14.39 9.47
CA ASP A 105 6.31 -15.12 10.75
C ASP A 105 5.04 -15.94 11.00
N LEU A 106 3.94 -15.62 10.30
CA LEU A 106 2.69 -16.37 10.34
C LEU A 106 2.60 -17.43 9.24
N PHE A 107 3.69 -17.71 8.53
CA PHE A 107 3.71 -18.80 7.56
C PHE A 107 3.62 -20.15 8.28
N LEU A 108 2.68 -21.00 7.84
CA LEU A 108 2.36 -22.25 8.52
C LEU A 108 3.56 -23.19 8.56
N GLU A 109 4.41 -23.18 7.53
CA GLU A 109 5.63 -23.97 7.45
C GLU A 109 6.71 -23.59 8.49
N ARG A 110 6.53 -22.46 9.19
CA ARG A 110 7.47 -21.98 10.23
C ARG A 110 6.99 -22.24 11.65
N LEU A 111 5.82 -22.88 11.81
CA LEU A 111 5.18 -23.08 13.10
C LEU A 111 4.92 -24.56 13.35
N ASP A 112 4.91 -24.94 14.63
CA ASP A 112 4.60 -26.30 15.02
C ASP A 112 3.11 -26.60 14.85
N VAL A 113 2.81 -27.59 14.00
CA VAL A 113 1.45 -28.07 13.75
C VAL A 113 1.31 -29.47 14.31
N ASN A 114 0.40 -29.65 15.27
CA ASN A 114 0.14 -30.94 15.91
C ASN A 114 -1.37 -31.16 16.07
N ASN A 115 -1.86 -32.31 15.61
CA ASN A 115 -3.26 -32.75 15.74
C ASN A 115 -4.31 -31.70 15.28
N GLY A 116 -4.03 -30.98 14.19
CA GLY A 116 -4.94 -29.97 13.64
C GLY A 116 -4.90 -28.61 14.35
N TYR A 117 -3.91 -28.39 15.22
CA TYR A 117 -3.65 -27.12 15.89
C TYR A 117 -2.26 -26.58 15.56
N VAL A 118 -2.15 -25.26 15.47
CA VAL A 118 -0.90 -24.51 15.32
C VAL A 118 -0.51 -23.96 16.69
N ASP A 119 0.71 -24.20 17.14
CA ASP A 119 1.28 -23.51 18.30
C ASP A 119 1.72 -22.10 17.89
N ILE A 120 1.09 -21.09 18.47
CA ILE A 120 1.35 -19.68 18.17
C ILE A 120 2.08 -18.99 19.32
N SER A 121 2.65 -19.73 20.28
CA SER A 121 3.24 -19.13 21.49
C SER A 121 4.30 -18.06 21.17
N GLU A 122 5.16 -18.32 20.19
CA GLU A 122 6.23 -17.39 19.76
C GLU A 122 5.72 -16.21 18.92
N VAL A 123 4.58 -16.38 18.24
CA VAL A 123 4.01 -15.39 17.33
C VAL A 123 2.69 -14.82 17.83
N LYS A 124 2.39 -14.99 19.12
CA LYS A 124 1.07 -14.72 19.71
C LYS A 124 0.65 -13.26 19.49
N ASP A 125 1.56 -12.33 19.77
CA ASP A 125 1.31 -10.89 19.62
C ASP A 125 1.09 -10.48 18.16
N ILE A 126 1.87 -11.08 17.26
CA ILE A 126 1.76 -10.85 15.81
C ILE A 126 0.40 -11.35 15.33
N TYR A 127 0.05 -12.58 15.71
CA TYR A 127 -1.22 -13.20 15.37
C TYR A 127 -2.40 -12.39 15.93
N ALA A 128 -2.36 -11.97 17.20
CA ALA A 128 -3.38 -11.15 17.84
C ALA A 128 -3.67 -9.86 17.08
N LYS A 129 -2.60 -9.15 16.73
CA LYS A 129 -2.67 -7.92 15.95
C LYS A 129 -3.27 -8.17 14.56
N GLU A 130 -2.83 -9.22 13.87
CA GLU A 130 -3.32 -9.56 12.54
C GLU A 130 -4.78 -10.02 12.54
N MET A 131 -5.24 -10.72 13.59
CA MET A 131 -6.67 -11.05 13.75
C MET A 131 -7.53 -9.79 13.76
N ILE A 132 -7.18 -8.81 14.60
CA ILE A 132 -7.89 -7.53 14.68
C ILE A 132 -7.81 -6.79 13.33
N ARG A 133 -6.63 -6.80 12.70
CA ARG A 133 -6.41 -6.13 11.40
C ARG A 133 -7.31 -6.70 10.31
N VAL A 134 -7.42 -8.02 10.23
CA VAL A 134 -8.25 -8.74 9.25
C VAL A 134 -9.72 -8.48 9.52
N GLU A 135 -10.16 -8.58 10.78
CA GLU A 135 -11.54 -8.30 11.19
C GLU A 135 -11.95 -6.87 10.82
N LEU A 136 -11.15 -5.86 11.19
CA LEU A 136 -11.44 -4.48 10.84
C LEU A 136 -11.47 -4.27 9.32
N LYS A 137 -10.52 -4.85 8.58
CA LYS A 137 -10.50 -4.69 7.11
C LYS A 137 -11.78 -5.21 6.47
N GLU A 138 -12.26 -6.39 6.90
CA GLU A 138 -13.53 -6.95 6.42
C GLU A 138 -14.71 -6.04 6.75
N LEU A 139 -14.77 -5.50 7.98
CA LEU A 139 -15.82 -4.57 8.40
C LEU A 139 -15.85 -3.29 7.55
N GLY A 140 -14.70 -2.67 7.30
CA GLY A 140 -14.64 -1.47 6.48
C GLY A 140 -14.93 -1.73 5.00
N GLU A 141 -14.57 -2.91 4.47
CA GLU A 141 -14.96 -3.32 3.13
C GLU A 141 -16.48 -3.48 3.00
N MET A 142 -17.14 -4.01 4.03
CA MET A 142 -18.61 -4.06 4.09
C MET A 142 -19.21 -2.65 4.17
N ALA A 143 -18.72 -1.81 5.08
CA ALA A 143 -19.23 -0.45 5.28
C ALA A 143 -19.08 0.41 4.02
N ARG A 144 -17.94 0.33 3.32
CA ARG A 144 -17.65 1.12 2.11
C ARG A 144 -18.58 0.80 0.93
N LYS A 145 -19.21 -0.38 0.90
CA LYS A 145 -20.19 -0.73 -0.16
C LYS A 145 -21.46 0.11 -0.08
N ILE A 146 -21.75 0.69 1.08
CA ILE A 146 -22.92 1.52 1.34
C ILE A 146 -22.48 2.97 1.35
N LYS A 147 -23.04 3.80 0.48
CA LYS A 147 -22.74 5.24 0.48
C LYS A 147 -23.24 5.88 1.78
N LEU A 148 -22.41 6.71 2.39
CA LEU A 148 -22.83 7.54 3.52
C LEU A 148 -23.95 8.51 3.09
N PRO A 149 -24.96 8.75 3.96
CA PRO A 149 -25.94 9.81 3.73
C PRO A 149 -25.28 11.18 3.55
N ASN A 150 -25.87 12.04 2.72
CA ASN A 150 -25.39 13.40 2.51
C ASN A 150 -25.94 14.33 3.60
N GLU A 151 -25.44 14.15 4.83
CA GLU A 151 -25.87 14.89 6.02
C GLU A 151 -24.74 15.77 6.56
N GLU A 152 -25.08 16.95 7.08
CA GLU A 152 -24.08 17.94 7.53
C GLU A 152 -23.18 17.39 8.65
N ILE A 153 -23.76 16.66 9.60
CA ILE A 153 -23.02 16.04 10.70
C ILE A 153 -21.93 15.07 10.22
N ILE A 154 -22.16 14.38 9.10
CA ILE A 154 -21.18 13.46 8.52
C ILE A 154 -20.02 14.25 7.91
N LYS A 155 -20.32 15.31 7.15
CA LYS A 155 -19.29 16.18 6.56
C LYS A 155 -18.42 16.80 7.65
N GLU A 156 -19.03 17.40 8.67
CA GLU A 156 -18.33 17.98 9.81
C GLU A 156 -17.39 16.98 10.47
N LEU A 157 -17.88 15.76 10.76
CA LEU A 157 -17.06 14.71 11.39
C LEU A 157 -15.90 14.27 10.50
N LEU A 158 -16.14 14.07 9.20
CA LEU A 158 -15.09 13.68 8.24
C LEU A 158 -14.03 14.77 8.07
N ASP A 159 -14.43 16.05 8.08
CA ASP A 159 -13.53 17.18 8.01
C ASP A 159 -12.68 17.28 9.28
N GLU A 160 -13.28 17.17 10.47
CA GLU A 160 -12.56 17.17 11.75
C GLU A 160 -11.56 16.01 11.85
N ILE A 161 -11.97 14.81 11.42
CA ILE A 161 -11.10 13.63 11.31
C ILE A 161 -9.94 13.93 10.35
N SER A 162 -10.22 14.47 9.18
CA SER A 162 -9.21 14.75 8.15
C SER A 162 -8.20 15.80 8.63
N ILE A 163 -8.66 16.86 9.29
CA ILE A 163 -7.81 17.90 9.87
C ILE A 163 -6.87 17.33 10.93
N TYR A 164 -7.37 16.44 11.79
CA TYR A 164 -6.55 15.83 12.83
C TYR A 164 -5.53 14.82 12.27
N LEU A 165 -5.90 14.05 11.24
CA LEU A 165 -5.06 12.98 10.71
C LEU A 165 -4.08 13.42 9.63
N LYS A 166 -4.34 14.50 8.88
CA LYS A 166 -3.49 14.95 7.75
C LYS A 166 -2.01 15.11 8.13
N ASP A 167 -1.72 15.61 9.33
CA ASP A 167 -0.34 15.88 9.77
C ASP A 167 0.33 14.64 10.39
N LYS A 168 -0.48 13.69 10.85
CA LYS A 168 -0.05 12.41 11.45
C LYS A 168 0.19 11.34 10.39
N VAL A 169 -0.55 11.41 9.29
CA VAL A 169 -0.41 10.54 8.13
C VAL A 169 0.21 11.34 7.01
N LYS A 170 1.55 11.38 6.98
CA LYS A 170 2.29 11.95 5.85
C LYS A 170 2.16 11.02 4.66
N TYR A 171 1.07 11.17 3.92
CA TYR A 171 1.07 10.78 2.53
C TYR A 171 1.94 11.78 1.78
N SER A 172 3.21 11.44 1.56
CA SER A 172 4.01 12.14 0.57
C SER A 172 3.50 11.72 -0.82
N PHE A 173 2.40 12.33 -1.26
CA PHE A 173 1.98 12.28 -2.65
C PHE A 173 2.63 13.44 -3.39
N GLY A 174 3.28 13.14 -4.52
CA GLY A 174 4.12 14.10 -5.22
C GLY A 174 5.56 14.04 -4.75
N GLY A 175 6.35 13.17 -5.39
CA GLY A 175 7.81 13.26 -5.32
C GLY A 175 8.35 14.26 -6.35
N VAL A 176 9.64 14.18 -6.65
CA VAL A 176 10.31 15.16 -7.52
C VAL A 176 9.75 15.07 -8.94
N LYS A 177 9.34 16.21 -9.49
CA LYS A 177 8.86 16.35 -10.89
C LYS A 177 9.74 17.28 -11.70
N VAL A 178 9.73 17.15 -13.01
CA VAL A 178 10.48 17.98 -13.99
C VAL A 178 9.53 18.69 -14.96
N ASP A 179 9.90 19.89 -15.41
CA ASP A 179 9.05 20.68 -16.32
C ASP A 179 9.21 20.28 -17.80
N LYS A 180 10.35 19.68 -18.17
CA LYS A 180 10.64 19.19 -19.52
C LYS A 180 11.35 17.84 -19.44
N VAL A 181 10.83 16.87 -20.20
CA VAL A 181 11.41 15.54 -20.39
C VAL A 181 12.68 15.66 -21.24
N VAL A 182 13.74 14.99 -20.82
CA VAL A 182 15.01 14.88 -21.58
C VAL A 182 14.92 13.58 -22.39
N LYS A 183 15.17 13.64 -23.71
CA LYS A 183 15.04 12.47 -24.59
C LYS A 183 16.18 11.46 -24.39
N ASP A 184 17.40 11.96 -24.31
CA ASP A 184 18.60 11.12 -24.14
C ASP A 184 19.02 11.15 -22.68
N ILE A 185 18.47 10.22 -21.91
CA ILE A 185 18.74 10.09 -20.47
C ILE A 185 20.03 9.27 -20.31
N PRO A 186 21.11 9.83 -19.74
CA PRO A 186 22.32 9.08 -19.48
C PRO A 186 22.09 7.93 -18.50
N LEU A 187 22.79 6.82 -18.70
CA LEU A 187 22.59 5.61 -17.89
C LEU A 187 22.76 5.90 -16.39
N GLU A 188 23.77 6.70 -16.03
CA GLU A 188 24.13 7.09 -14.67
C GLU A 188 23.10 7.99 -13.97
N TRP A 189 22.12 8.53 -14.70
CA TRP A 189 21.00 9.28 -14.11
C TRP A 189 19.91 8.35 -13.58
N HIS A 190 19.91 7.08 -13.99
CA HIS A 190 18.98 6.10 -13.45
C HIS A 190 19.38 5.65 -12.04
N PRO A 191 18.40 5.36 -11.17
CA PRO A 191 18.66 4.96 -9.80
C PRO A 191 19.43 3.63 -9.77
N PRO A 192 20.26 3.41 -8.74
CA PRO A 192 21.11 2.23 -8.62
C PRO A 192 20.32 0.91 -8.71
N CYS A 193 19.09 0.86 -8.19
CA CYS A 193 18.26 -0.34 -8.27
C CYS A 193 17.86 -0.73 -9.69
N ILE A 194 17.58 0.26 -10.54
CA ILE A 194 17.20 0.01 -11.93
C ILE A 194 18.44 -0.35 -12.76
N ARG A 195 19.57 0.35 -12.55
CA ARG A 195 20.83 0.02 -13.23
C ARG A 195 21.28 -1.41 -12.94
N LYS A 196 21.15 -1.85 -11.69
CA LYS A 196 21.49 -3.23 -11.30
C LYS A 196 20.59 -4.28 -11.95
N ILE A 197 19.30 -3.99 -12.15
CA ILE A 197 18.43 -4.91 -12.92
C ILE A 197 18.87 -4.95 -14.39
N LEU A 198 19.22 -3.82 -14.99
CA LEU A 198 19.74 -3.80 -16.36
C LEU A 198 21.03 -4.62 -16.49
N GLU A 199 21.98 -4.44 -15.58
CA GLU A 199 23.22 -5.21 -15.53
C GLU A 199 22.96 -6.72 -15.41
N ASP A 200 22.02 -7.11 -14.55
CA ASP A 200 21.59 -8.50 -14.37
C ASP A 200 20.98 -9.07 -15.66
N ILE A 201 20.06 -8.35 -16.32
CA ILE A 201 19.48 -8.74 -17.60
C ILE A 201 20.55 -8.89 -18.70
N LEU A 202 21.42 -7.89 -18.84
CA LEU A 202 22.43 -7.86 -19.91
C LEU A 202 23.50 -8.94 -19.73
N SER A 203 23.82 -9.31 -18.49
CA SER A 203 24.73 -10.41 -18.17
C SER A 203 24.12 -11.80 -18.32
N GLY A 204 22.84 -11.88 -18.72
CA GLY A 204 22.09 -13.12 -18.92
C GLY A 204 21.48 -13.69 -17.64
N GLY A 205 21.43 -12.89 -16.58
CA GLY A 205 20.70 -13.23 -15.37
C GLY A 205 19.19 -13.32 -15.58
N SER A 206 18.49 -13.81 -14.56
CA SER A 206 17.05 -14.06 -14.61
C SER A 206 16.36 -13.30 -13.47
N PRO A 207 16.13 -11.98 -13.62
CA PRO A 207 15.52 -11.19 -12.56
C PRO A 207 14.14 -11.72 -12.17
N SER A 208 13.74 -11.48 -10.93
CA SER A 208 12.40 -11.85 -10.46
C SER A 208 11.30 -11.25 -11.35
N HIS A 209 10.11 -11.88 -11.37
CA HIS A 209 8.96 -11.33 -12.10
C HIS A 209 8.63 -9.87 -11.72
N TYR A 210 8.78 -9.52 -10.43
CA TYR A 210 8.57 -8.15 -9.96
C TYR A 210 9.70 -7.20 -10.38
N ALA A 211 10.95 -7.67 -10.42
CA ALA A 211 12.09 -6.88 -10.90
C ALA A 211 11.95 -6.56 -12.39
N ARG A 212 11.68 -7.57 -13.24
CA ARG A 212 11.41 -7.37 -14.69
C ARG A 212 10.29 -6.36 -14.91
N ARG A 213 9.22 -6.47 -14.12
CA ARG A 213 8.04 -5.60 -14.25
C ARG A 213 8.39 -4.17 -13.90
N SER A 214 9.05 -4.00 -12.76
CA SER A 214 9.43 -2.68 -12.27
C SER A 214 10.41 -2.01 -13.23
N PHE A 215 11.31 -2.79 -13.85
CA PHE A 215 12.23 -2.33 -14.89
C PHE A 215 11.48 -1.84 -16.13
N VAL A 216 10.65 -2.67 -16.77
CA VAL A 216 9.88 -2.30 -17.98
C VAL A 216 9.06 -1.03 -17.75
N VAL A 217 8.29 -1.01 -16.67
CA VAL A 217 7.40 0.10 -16.32
C VAL A 217 8.18 1.38 -16.02
N TYR A 218 9.26 1.26 -15.23
CA TYR A 218 10.13 2.39 -14.94
C TYR A 218 10.76 2.95 -16.22
N TRP A 219 11.28 2.08 -17.09
CA TRP A 219 12.01 2.49 -18.30
C TRP A 219 11.07 3.22 -19.27
N PHE A 220 9.83 2.74 -19.43
CA PHE A 220 8.80 3.43 -20.21
C PHE A 220 8.48 4.81 -19.62
N ALA A 221 8.20 4.86 -18.31
CA ALA A 221 7.87 6.12 -17.64
C ALA A 221 9.05 7.10 -17.67
N ALA A 222 10.29 6.65 -17.48
CA ALA A 222 11.48 7.48 -17.56
C ALA A 222 11.59 8.16 -18.93
N LYS A 223 11.34 7.42 -20.02
CA LYS A 223 11.44 7.90 -21.40
C LYS A 223 10.34 8.89 -21.78
N PHE A 224 9.08 8.60 -21.42
CA PHE A 224 7.93 9.34 -21.94
C PHE A 224 7.23 10.25 -20.92
N ASN A 225 7.22 9.88 -19.64
CA ASN A 225 6.59 10.67 -18.58
C ASN A 225 7.24 10.43 -17.20
N PRO A 226 8.42 11.02 -16.92
CA PRO A 226 9.14 10.80 -15.67
C PRO A 226 8.38 11.35 -14.44
N ASN A 227 7.34 12.15 -14.64
CA ASN A 227 6.48 12.67 -13.59
C ASN A 227 5.36 11.71 -13.16
N LEU A 228 5.20 10.58 -13.86
CA LEU A 228 4.17 9.59 -13.57
C LEU A 228 4.38 8.98 -12.19
N ARG A 229 3.33 8.95 -11.37
CA ARG A 229 3.36 8.28 -10.05
C ARG A 229 2.17 7.33 -9.94
N PRO A 230 2.28 6.28 -9.10
CA PRO A 230 1.19 5.33 -8.91
C PRO A 230 -0.11 5.98 -8.43
N LEU A 231 0.03 7.00 -7.58
CA LEU A 231 -1.09 7.70 -6.95
C LEU A 231 -1.10 9.16 -7.37
N ASP A 232 -2.30 9.70 -7.61
CA ASP A 232 -2.52 11.11 -7.90
C ASP A 232 -2.45 11.96 -6.61
N LYS A 233 -2.70 13.27 -6.73
CA LYS A 233 -2.69 14.23 -5.61
C LYS A 233 -3.75 13.92 -4.54
N ASP A 234 -4.81 13.24 -4.93
CA ASP A 234 -5.95 12.89 -4.09
C ASP A 234 -5.80 11.46 -3.51
N GLY A 235 -4.68 10.79 -3.82
CA GLY A 235 -4.36 9.45 -3.35
C GLY A 235 -5.06 8.33 -4.14
N ASN A 236 -5.67 8.64 -5.27
CA ASN A 236 -6.30 7.65 -6.14
C ASN A 236 -5.27 7.00 -7.07
N LEU A 237 -5.52 5.75 -7.47
CA LEU A 237 -4.68 5.05 -8.43
C LEU A 237 -4.77 5.74 -9.80
N VAL A 238 -3.61 6.13 -10.34
CA VAL A 238 -3.53 6.68 -11.70
C VAL A 238 -3.87 5.58 -12.69
N ASN A 239 -4.90 5.78 -13.49
CA ASN A 239 -5.39 4.80 -14.46
C ASN A 239 -5.15 5.31 -15.88
N LEU A 240 -3.95 5.07 -16.39
CA LEU A 240 -3.51 5.45 -17.74
C LEU A 240 -3.14 4.20 -18.54
N SER A 241 -3.02 4.34 -19.85
CA SER A 241 -2.45 3.38 -20.80
C SER A 241 -1.21 3.98 -21.47
N ALA A 242 -0.44 3.18 -22.21
CA ALA A 242 0.70 3.69 -22.98
C ALA A 242 0.28 4.77 -24.00
N LEU A 243 -0.90 4.62 -24.61
CA LEU A 243 -1.44 5.56 -25.60
C LEU A 243 -1.83 6.92 -25.01
N ASP A 244 -2.06 6.98 -23.69
CA ASP A 244 -2.28 8.26 -22.99
C ASP A 244 -0.95 9.02 -22.76
N ILE A 245 0.19 8.36 -22.96
CA ILE A 245 1.52 8.86 -22.57
C ILE A 245 2.39 9.16 -23.80
N ALA A 246 2.32 8.33 -24.85
CA ALA A 246 3.17 8.43 -26.03
C ALA A 246 2.41 8.04 -27.31
N LYS A 247 2.97 8.40 -28.48
CA LYS A 247 2.39 8.01 -29.77
C LYS A 247 2.64 6.53 -30.05
N GLU A 248 1.77 5.94 -30.86
CA GLU A 248 1.83 4.51 -31.20
C GLU A 248 3.19 4.11 -31.77
N GLU A 249 3.75 4.91 -32.68
CA GLU A 249 5.05 4.61 -33.30
C GLU A 249 6.21 4.65 -32.29
N GLU A 250 6.12 5.53 -31.28
CA GLU A 250 7.11 5.64 -30.22
C GLU A 250 7.02 4.45 -29.24
N ILE A 251 5.80 3.95 -29.01
CA ILE A 251 5.54 2.79 -28.15
C ILE A 251 6.06 1.51 -28.81
N GLU A 252 5.75 1.27 -30.09
CA GLU A 252 6.24 0.08 -30.80
C GLU A 252 7.77 0.07 -30.86
N LYS A 253 8.40 1.21 -31.14
CA LYS A 253 9.86 1.35 -31.09
C LYS A 253 10.42 1.04 -29.69
N PHE A 254 9.76 1.52 -28.64
CA PHE A 254 10.16 1.19 -27.26
C PHE A 254 10.05 -0.31 -26.98
N ILE A 255 8.99 -0.98 -27.45
CA ILE A 255 8.82 -2.42 -27.26
C ILE A 255 9.95 -3.19 -27.93
N ASP A 256 10.32 -2.82 -29.15
CA ASP A 256 11.42 -3.44 -29.88
C ASP A 256 12.77 -3.24 -29.16
N GLU A 257 13.06 -2.03 -28.70
CA GLU A 257 14.25 -1.73 -27.88
C GLU A 257 14.28 -2.60 -26.61
N MET A 258 13.15 -2.77 -25.93
CA MET A 258 13.05 -3.59 -24.72
C MET A 258 13.23 -5.08 -25.02
N ILE A 259 12.69 -5.59 -26.12
CA ILE A 259 12.89 -6.99 -26.53
C ILE A 259 14.38 -7.28 -26.73
N GLU A 260 15.10 -6.36 -27.39
CA GLU A 260 16.55 -6.52 -27.56
C GLU A 260 17.31 -6.52 -26.22
N ILE A 261 16.89 -5.71 -25.23
CA ILE A 261 17.46 -5.76 -23.88
C ILE A 261 17.23 -7.13 -23.23
N PHE A 262 16.04 -7.70 -23.36
CA PHE A 262 15.68 -8.98 -22.74
C PHE A 262 16.22 -10.23 -23.45
N LYS A 263 16.82 -10.08 -24.62
CA LYS A 263 17.26 -11.18 -25.49
C LYS A 263 18.27 -12.13 -24.85
N ASN A 264 19.06 -11.63 -23.89
CA ASN A 264 20.08 -12.41 -23.20
C ASN A 264 19.56 -13.15 -21.96
N VAL A 265 18.32 -12.91 -21.53
CA VAL A 265 17.74 -13.56 -20.35
C VAL A 265 17.54 -15.05 -20.63
N ASP A 266 17.87 -15.89 -19.65
CA ASP A 266 17.87 -17.36 -19.78
C ASP A 266 16.54 -17.96 -20.30
N ASP A 267 15.39 -17.42 -19.87
CA ASP A 267 14.06 -17.87 -20.30
C ASP A 267 13.45 -17.07 -21.46
N PHE A 268 14.28 -16.38 -22.25
CA PHE A 268 13.82 -15.49 -23.30
C PHE A 268 12.98 -16.22 -24.38
N ASN A 269 11.80 -15.68 -24.60
CA ASN A 269 10.94 -15.99 -25.74
C ASN A 269 10.37 -14.68 -26.26
N GLU A 270 10.57 -14.39 -27.54
CA GLU A 270 10.22 -13.09 -28.13
C GLU A 270 8.73 -12.77 -28.02
N GLU A 271 7.85 -13.70 -28.41
CA GLU A 271 6.40 -13.51 -28.40
C GLU A 271 5.88 -13.26 -26.97
N LYS A 272 6.32 -14.07 -26.01
CA LYS A 272 5.95 -13.92 -24.59
C LYS A 272 6.49 -12.62 -24.00
N THR A 273 7.74 -12.27 -24.33
CA THR A 273 8.39 -11.03 -23.86
C THR A 273 7.66 -9.80 -24.41
N ARG A 274 7.32 -9.81 -25.70
CA ARG A 274 6.52 -8.74 -26.32
C ARG A 274 5.18 -8.59 -25.61
N TYR A 275 4.42 -9.68 -25.46
CA TYR A 275 3.15 -9.67 -24.75
C TYR A 275 3.29 -9.14 -23.32
N TYR A 276 4.33 -9.58 -22.60
CA TYR A 276 4.63 -9.14 -21.24
C TYR A 276 4.88 -7.63 -21.17
N ILE A 277 5.71 -7.08 -22.07
CA ILE A 277 5.99 -5.64 -22.11
C ILE A 277 4.69 -4.87 -22.38
N MET A 278 3.95 -5.27 -23.42
CA MET A 278 2.67 -4.67 -23.80
C MET A 278 1.66 -4.67 -22.65
N HIS A 279 1.53 -5.79 -21.93
CA HIS A 279 0.66 -5.91 -20.78
C HIS A 279 1.02 -4.92 -19.66
N ASN A 280 2.31 -4.82 -19.31
CA ASN A 280 2.75 -3.99 -18.19
C ASN A 280 2.65 -2.49 -18.47
N ILE A 281 2.82 -2.06 -19.72
CA ILE A 281 2.61 -0.66 -20.10
C ILE A 281 1.15 -0.36 -20.49
N GLY A 282 0.26 -1.37 -20.47
CA GLY A 282 -1.15 -1.20 -20.79
C GLY A 282 -1.42 -0.91 -22.27
N TYR A 283 -0.69 -1.56 -23.19
CA TYR A 283 -0.78 -1.34 -24.63
C TYR A 283 -1.41 -2.52 -25.35
N LYS A 284 -2.55 -2.31 -26.03
CA LYS A 284 -3.28 -3.26 -26.89
C LYS A 284 -3.69 -4.62 -26.29
N VAL A 285 -3.26 -4.99 -25.08
CA VAL A 285 -3.55 -6.27 -24.43
C VAL A 285 -3.99 -6.11 -22.97
N GLY A 286 -4.60 -7.17 -22.41
CA GLY A 286 -5.06 -7.21 -21.03
C GLY A 286 -6.13 -6.17 -20.73
N HIS A 287 -6.09 -5.58 -19.53
CA HIS A 287 -7.00 -4.52 -19.12
C HIS A 287 -6.66 -3.15 -19.73
N GLN A 288 -5.62 -3.06 -20.57
CA GLN A 288 -5.12 -1.81 -21.16
C GLN A 288 -4.82 -0.73 -20.10
N ARG A 289 -4.23 -1.18 -18.98
CA ARG A 289 -3.87 -0.32 -17.85
C ARG A 289 -2.39 -0.44 -17.58
N PHE A 290 -1.76 0.71 -17.41
CA PHE A 290 -0.38 0.86 -17.02
C PHE A 290 -0.19 0.27 -15.62
N THR A 291 0.68 -0.73 -15.52
CA THR A 291 1.12 -1.22 -14.22
C THR A 291 2.13 -0.24 -13.66
N HIS A 292 2.14 -0.03 -12.35
CA HIS A 292 2.95 0.99 -11.73
C HIS A 292 4.28 0.46 -11.19
N CYS A 293 5.32 1.29 -11.26
CA CYS A 293 6.59 1.02 -10.60
C CYS A 293 6.40 1.15 -9.08
N GLU A 294 7.06 0.27 -8.33
CA GLU A 294 6.93 0.20 -6.88
C GLU A 294 7.65 1.38 -6.21
N TYR A 295 7.06 1.92 -5.13
CA TYR A 295 7.72 2.94 -4.30
C TYR A 295 8.98 2.38 -3.63
N CYS A 296 10.00 3.21 -3.39
CA CYS A 296 11.29 2.82 -2.81
C CYS A 296 11.15 2.02 -1.51
N LYS A 297 10.11 2.29 -0.70
CA LYS A 297 9.82 1.49 0.51
C LYS A 297 9.62 0.00 0.21
N ASN A 298 8.97 -0.34 -0.91
CA ASN A 298 8.69 -1.71 -1.33
C ASN A 298 9.91 -2.36 -1.97
N TRP A 299 10.91 -1.57 -2.41
CA TRP A 299 12.20 -2.11 -2.79
C TRP A 299 13.04 -2.46 -1.56
N LYS A 300 12.99 -1.65 -0.50
CA LYS A 300 13.73 -1.89 0.75
C LYS A 300 13.17 -3.07 1.56
N ASP A 301 11.84 -3.20 1.57
CA ASP A 301 11.10 -4.27 2.22
C ASP A 301 10.06 -4.83 1.24
N ASP A 302 10.49 -5.80 0.44
CA ASP A 302 9.75 -6.34 -0.69
C ASP A 302 8.91 -7.58 -0.36
N LYS A 303 8.99 -8.06 0.89
CA LYS A 303 8.31 -9.28 1.37
C LYS A 303 8.59 -10.51 0.51
N GLY A 304 9.82 -10.63 -0.01
CA GLY A 304 10.25 -11.78 -0.81
C GLY A 304 9.89 -11.69 -2.30
N LYS A 305 9.58 -10.49 -2.82
CA LYS A 305 9.32 -10.26 -4.25
C LYS A 305 10.58 -10.21 -5.12
N GLY A 306 11.78 -10.23 -4.54
CA GLY A 306 13.05 -10.13 -5.27
C GLY A 306 13.37 -8.71 -5.78
N LEU A 307 12.85 -7.67 -5.14
CA LEU A 307 13.25 -6.28 -5.39
C LEU A 307 14.37 -5.83 -4.44
N LYS A 308 14.42 -6.42 -3.24
CA LYS A 308 15.39 -6.04 -2.20
C LYS A 308 16.83 -6.31 -2.61
N GLU A 309 17.07 -7.36 -3.39
CA GLU A 309 18.40 -7.71 -3.90
C GLU A 309 18.99 -6.64 -4.84
N TYR A 310 18.13 -5.87 -5.52
CA TYR A 310 18.54 -4.76 -6.39
C TYR A 310 18.66 -3.44 -5.64
N CYS A 311 18.07 -3.31 -4.45
CA CYS A 311 18.08 -2.06 -3.70
C CYS A 311 19.45 -1.81 -3.04
N ASN A 312 20.29 -0.99 -3.69
CA ASN A 312 21.55 -0.49 -3.12
C ASN A 312 21.53 1.05 -3.05
N PRO A 313 20.96 1.66 -1.99
CA PRO A 313 20.75 3.11 -1.91
C PRO A 313 22.06 3.91 -1.90
N ASP A 314 22.13 4.98 -2.68
CA ASP A 314 23.20 5.99 -2.64
C ASP A 314 22.75 7.28 -1.89
N GLU A 315 23.59 8.32 -1.88
CA GLU A 315 23.31 9.59 -1.22
C GLU A 315 22.01 10.28 -1.71
N ILE A 316 21.66 10.13 -2.99
CA ILE A 316 20.42 10.68 -3.54
C ILE A 316 19.24 9.86 -3.05
N CYS A 317 19.32 8.53 -3.08
CA CYS A 317 18.30 7.64 -2.53
C CYS A 317 17.99 7.90 -1.05
N MET A 318 18.96 8.44 -0.29
CA MET A 318 18.81 8.76 1.13
C MET A 318 18.11 10.10 1.39
N LYS A 319 17.92 10.95 0.36
CA LYS A 319 17.18 12.21 0.51
C LYS A 319 15.72 11.93 0.82
N LYS A 320 15.17 12.62 1.83
CA LYS A 320 13.81 12.40 2.37
C LYS A 320 12.68 12.49 1.33
N PHE A 321 12.87 13.28 0.28
CA PHE A 321 11.87 13.50 -0.78
C PHE A 321 12.01 12.51 -1.96
N ILE A 322 12.98 11.59 -1.91
CA ILE A 322 13.15 10.52 -2.90
C ILE A 322 12.42 9.28 -2.38
N ILE A 323 11.16 9.13 -2.79
CA ILE A 323 10.26 8.07 -2.31
C ILE A 323 9.92 7.05 -3.39
N HIS A 324 10.25 7.34 -4.65
CA HIS A 324 10.01 6.53 -5.83
C HIS A 324 11.25 6.55 -6.76
N PRO A 325 11.56 5.48 -7.51
CA PRO A 325 12.70 5.47 -8.45
C PRO A 325 12.69 6.62 -9.48
N LEU A 326 11.51 7.04 -9.94
CA LEU A 326 11.39 8.22 -10.82
C LEU A 326 11.68 9.55 -10.11
N ASP A 327 11.58 9.64 -8.77
CA ASP A 327 12.00 10.86 -8.05
C ASP A 327 13.51 11.06 -8.14
N TYR A 328 14.26 9.96 -8.06
CA TYR A 328 15.71 9.96 -8.24
C TYR A 328 16.07 10.55 -9.60
N LEU A 329 15.43 10.02 -10.65
CA LEU A 329 15.66 10.47 -12.02
C LEU A 329 15.30 11.95 -12.20
N CYS A 330 14.11 12.35 -11.74
CA CYS A 330 13.69 13.74 -11.80
C CYS A 330 14.63 14.68 -11.02
N TYR A 331 15.20 14.22 -9.91
CA TYR A 331 16.19 14.97 -9.14
C TYR A 331 17.49 15.15 -9.93
N LYS A 332 18.03 14.07 -10.52
CA LYS A 332 19.20 14.12 -11.41
C LYS A 332 18.98 15.06 -12.59
N MET A 333 17.83 14.95 -13.27
CA MET A 333 17.46 15.85 -14.36
C MET A 333 17.40 17.33 -13.96
N LYS A 334 17.12 17.62 -12.67
CA LYS A 334 17.09 18.99 -12.14
C LYS A 334 18.48 19.49 -11.75
N SER A 335 19.28 18.69 -11.05
CA SER A 335 20.62 19.09 -10.63
C SER A 335 21.50 19.45 -11.83
N GLU A 336 21.47 18.61 -12.87
CA GLU A 336 22.31 18.77 -14.07
C GLU A 336 21.83 19.91 -15.01
N LYS A 337 20.61 20.42 -14.81
CA LYS A 337 20.11 21.63 -15.49
C LYS A 337 20.57 22.92 -14.81
N HIS A 338 21.03 22.86 -13.57
CA HIS A 338 21.56 24.02 -12.85
C HIS A 338 23.07 24.20 -13.05
N ASP A 339 23.78 23.16 -13.49
CA ASP A 339 25.21 23.16 -13.81
C ASP A 339 25.52 23.44 -15.30
N LYS A 340 24.49 23.77 -16.09
CA LYS A 340 24.58 24.28 -17.48
C LYS A 340 23.86 25.61 -17.56
#